data_AF-A0A1W2BN85-F1
#
_entry.id   AF-A0A1W2BN85-F1
#
_cell.length_a   1.000
_cell.length_b   1.000
_cell.length_c   1.000
_cell.angle_alpha   90.00
_cell.angle_beta   90.00
_cell.angle_gamma   90.00
#
_symmetry.space_group_name_H-M   'P 1'
#
loop_
_entity.id
_entity.type
_entity.pdbx_description
1 polymer ?
#
loop_
_entity_poly.entity_id
_entity_poly.type
_entity_poly.pdbx_seq_one_letter_code
_entity_poly.pdbx_strand_id
1 'polypeptide(L)'
;MTFVVLNSVLRKNKAVGRGANPARAGTPGGGSGGAIYTDGDKFTVRIAGSIVEDNHANEGGGAVFFVSNDRTGSMTIEGSVLRRNRSDGFETIKGIFYLGNAEKPTVSGSTIS
;
A
#
# COMPACT_ATOMS: atom_id res chain seq x y z
N MET A 1 8.79 10.96 10.36
CA MET A 1 8.22 11.68 9.20
C MET A 1 6.81 11.17 8.96
N THR A 2 5.91 12.02 8.47
CA THR A 2 4.54 11.63 8.12
C THR A 2 4.25 11.97 6.67
N PHE A 3 3.74 11.00 5.91
CA PHE A 3 3.15 11.23 4.59
C PHE A 3 1.63 11.23 4.71
N VAL A 4 0.98 12.20 4.07
CA VAL A 4 -0.48 12.35 4.12
C VAL A 4 -1.05 12.35 2.71
N VAL A 5 -2.02 11.45 2.48
CA VAL A 5 -2.87 11.46 1.30
C VAL A 5 -4.26 11.90 1.77
N LEU A 6 -4.62 13.13 1.42
CA LEU A 6 -5.85 13.77 1.90
C LEU A 6 -6.75 14.16 0.73
N ASN A 7 -8.04 13.83 0.83
CA ASN A 7 -9.08 14.25 -0.11
C ASN A 7 -8.71 14.02 -1.59
N SER A 8 -8.08 12.87 -1.85
CA SER A 8 -7.49 12.55 -3.14
C SER A 8 -8.20 11.38 -3.80
N VAL A 9 -8.09 11.29 -5.13
CA VAL A 9 -8.51 10.10 -5.88
C VAL A 9 -7.33 9.49 -6.61
N LEU A 10 -7.00 8.25 -6.26
CA LEU A 10 -5.93 7.45 -6.86
C LEU A 10 -6.57 6.25 -7.54
N ARG A 11 -6.69 6.27 -8.86
CA ARG A 11 -7.42 5.22 -9.58
C ARG A 11 -6.70 4.73 -10.83
N LYS A 12 -6.91 3.44 -11.13
CA LYS A 12 -6.44 2.80 -12.38
C LYS A 12 -4.92 2.84 -12.59
N ASN A 13 -4.16 2.95 -11.51
CA ASN A 13 -2.70 2.84 -11.55
C ASN A 13 -2.27 1.38 -11.63
N LYS A 14 -1.09 1.14 -12.19
CA LYS A 14 -0.53 -0.21 -12.37
C LYS A 14 0.94 -0.25 -11.98
N ALA A 15 1.30 -1.10 -11.02
CA ALA A 15 2.68 -1.51 -10.82
C ALA A 15 3.02 -2.63 -11.81
N VAL A 16 3.67 -2.25 -12.92
CA VAL A 16 3.94 -3.14 -14.07
C VAL A 16 5.25 -3.92 -13.94
N GLY A 17 6.07 -3.61 -12.95
CA GLY A 17 7.30 -4.34 -12.65
C GLY A 17 7.04 -5.76 -12.15
N ARG A 18 8.12 -6.51 -11.91
CA ARG A 18 8.05 -7.86 -11.32
C ARG A 18 9.27 -8.07 -10.44
N GLY A 19 9.05 -8.64 -9.26
CA GLY A 19 10.07 -8.77 -8.22
C GLY A 19 9.97 -7.73 -7.11
N ALA A 20 10.58 -8.07 -5.97
CA ALA A 20 10.60 -7.27 -4.73
C ALA A 20 11.53 -6.05 -4.82
N ASN A 21 11.64 -5.32 -3.71
CA ASN A 21 12.72 -4.37 -3.44
C ASN A 21 13.49 -4.84 -2.19
N PRO A 22 14.80 -5.12 -2.25
CA PRO A 22 15.62 -5.21 -3.46
C PRO A 22 15.11 -6.26 -4.45
N ALA A 23 15.39 -6.06 -5.74
CA ALA A 23 14.97 -6.99 -6.79
C ALA A 23 15.59 -8.38 -6.60
N ARG A 24 14.79 -9.43 -6.82
CA ARG A 24 15.30 -10.81 -6.86
C ARG A 24 16.16 -10.99 -8.11
N ALA A 25 17.15 -11.87 -8.03
CA ALA A 25 17.97 -12.22 -9.19
C ALA A 25 17.11 -12.58 -10.41
N GLY A 26 17.41 -11.99 -11.57
CA GLY A 26 16.67 -12.21 -12.81
C GLY A 26 15.34 -11.45 -12.92
N THR A 27 15.02 -10.53 -11.99
CA THR A 27 13.82 -9.69 -12.06
C THR A 27 14.16 -8.19 -12.06
N PRO A 28 13.41 -7.33 -12.79
CA PRO A 28 13.63 -5.88 -12.76
C PRO A 28 13.27 -5.21 -11.42
N GLY A 29 12.46 -5.86 -10.57
CA GLY A 29 11.88 -5.28 -9.36
C GLY A 29 10.60 -4.46 -9.63
N GLY A 30 10.09 -3.81 -8.59
CA GLY A 30 9.05 -2.76 -8.70
C GLY A 30 7.63 -3.24 -9.00
N GLY A 31 7.28 -4.48 -8.67
CA GLY A 31 5.93 -5.02 -8.95
C GLY A 31 4.84 -4.69 -7.90
N SER A 32 5.17 -3.96 -6.83
CA SER A 32 4.28 -3.72 -5.69
C SER A 32 3.75 -2.28 -5.63
N GLY A 33 2.65 -2.07 -4.90
CA GLY A 33 2.16 -0.73 -4.55
C GLY A 33 1.49 -0.02 -5.71
N GLY A 34 0.37 -0.56 -6.18
CA GLY A 34 -0.28 -0.08 -7.41
C GLY A 34 -0.65 1.41 -7.36
N ALA A 35 -1.10 1.93 -6.21
CA ALA A 35 -1.29 3.37 -6.02
C ALA A 35 -0.21 4.04 -5.17
N ILE A 36 0.21 3.39 -4.07
CA ILE A 36 1.16 3.94 -3.11
C ILE A 36 2.19 2.87 -2.75
N TYR A 37 3.48 3.21 -2.84
CA TYR A 37 4.59 2.40 -2.37
C TYR A 37 5.41 3.21 -1.36
N THR A 38 5.70 2.63 -0.19
CA THR A 38 6.55 3.23 0.83
C THR A 38 7.46 2.18 1.48
N ASP A 39 8.73 2.52 1.64
CA ASP A 39 9.79 1.68 2.19
C ASP A 39 10.81 2.59 2.91
N GLY A 40 11.13 2.27 4.16
CA GLY A 40 12.04 3.04 5.02
C GLY A 40 11.99 2.54 6.46
N ASP A 41 12.64 3.22 7.40
CA ASP A 41 12.65 2.81 8.82
C ASP A 41 11.43 3.38 9.56
N LYS A 42 11.59 4.56 10.19
CA LYS A 42 10.57 5.19 11.03
C LYS A 42 9.77 6.28 10.31
N PHE A 43 8.58 5.92 9.83
CA PHE A 43 7.64 6.87 9.23
C PHE A 43 6.18 6.46 9.45
N THR A 44 5.27 7.39 9.18
CA THR A 44 3.83 7.09 9.19
C THR A 44 3.18 7.50 7.88
N VAL A 45 2.12 6.79 7.50
CA VAL A 45 1.26 7.11 6.36
C VAL A 45 -0.18 7.30 6.85
N ARG A 46 -0.79 8.44 6.52
CA ARG A 46 -2.21 8.69 6.80
C ARG A 46 -2.96 8.90 5.50
N ILE A 47 -3.94 8.04 5.23
CA ILE A 47 -4.88 8.16 4.12
C ILE A 47 -6.22 8.59 4.68
N ALA A 48 -6.69 9.79 4.31
CA ALA A 48 -7.91 10.37 4.85
C ALA A 48 -8.80 10.97 3.76
N GLY A 49 -10.11 10.76 3.87
CA GLY A 49 -11.11 11.34 2.96
C GLY A 49 -10.89 10.98 1.48
N SER A 50 -10.24 9.85 1.20
CA SER A 50 -9.72 9.56 -0.14
C SER A 50 -10.40 8.35 -0.78
N ILE A 51 -10.36 8.30 -2.11
CA ILE A 51 -10.80 7.15 -2.92
C ILE A 51 -9.57 6.54 -3.57
N VAL A 52 -9.29 5.28 -3.28
CA VAL A 52 -8.21 4.52 -3.92
C VAL A 52 -8.85 3.29 -4.56
N GLU A 53 -8.96 3.27 -5.88
CA GLU A 53 -9.75 2.22 -6.55
C GLU A 53 -9.20 1.75 -7.88
N ASP A 54 -9.52 0.51 -8.23
CA ASP A 54 -9.19 -0.07 -9.54
C ASP A 54 -7.68 -0.07 -9.85
N ASN A 55 -6.84 -0.04 -8.82
CA ASN A 55 -5.40 -0.13 -8.97
C ASN A 55 -4.95 -1.60 -9.00
N HIS A 56 -3.81 -1.88 -9.63
CA HIS A 56 -3.30 -3.24 -9.77
C HIS A 56 -1.80 -3.28 -9.52
N ALA A 57 -1.35 -4.32 -8.82
CA ALA A 57 0.06 -4.63 -8.62
C ALA A 57 0.33 -6.07 -9.03
N ASN A 58 1.38 -6.26 -9.84
CA ASN A 58 1.87 -7.58 -10.25
C ASN A 58 2.40 -8.43 -9.07
N GLU A 59 2.74 -7.79 -7.94
CA GLU A 59 3.23 -8.42 -6.72
C GLU A 59 2.30 -8.09 -5.55
N GLY A 60 2.73 -7.24 -4.61
CA GLY A 60 2.00 -6.98 -3.37
C GLY A 60 1.31 -5.63 -3.31
N GLY A 61 0.14 -5.58 -2.68
CA GLY A 61 -0.56 -4.33 -2.35
C GLY A 61 -1.01 -3.53 -3.57
N GLY A 62 -2.09 -3.96 -4.23
CA GLY A 62 -2.69 -3.25 -5.37
C GLY A 62 -3.04 -1.80 -5.07
N ALA A 63 -3.44 -1.47 -3.84
CA ALA A 63 -3.61 -0.11 -3.35
C ALA A 63 -2.30 0.39 -2.75
N VAL A 64 -1.87 -0.24 -1.66
CA VAL A 64 -0.74 0.25 -0.85
C VAL A 64 0.22 -0.88 -0.55
N PHE A 65 1.51 -0.61 -0.76
CA PHE A 65 2.61 -1.42 -0.26
C PHE A 65 3.39 -0.62 0.78
N PHE A 66 3.28 -1.02 2.05
CA PHE A 66 3.89 -0.34 3.18
C PHE A 66 4.94 -1.24 3.85
N VAL A 67 6.19 -0.76 3.90
CA VAL A 67 7.30 -1.42 4.61
C VAL A 67 8.01 -0.43 5.53
N SER A 68 7.97 -0.71 6.83
CA SER A 68 8.87 -0.16 7.84
C SER A 68 9.91 -1.21 8.21
N ASN A 69 11.17 -1.00 7.81
CA ASN A 69 12.25 -1.98 7.92
C ASN A 69 12.59 -2.35 9.37
N ASP A 70 12.49 -1.38 10.28
CA ASP A 70 12.71 -1.57 11.72
C ASP A 70 11.41 -1.87 12.51
N ARG A 71 10.28 -2.02 11.82
CA ARG A 71 8.95 -2.25 12.40
C ARG A 71 8.48 -1.15 13.36
N THR A 72 8.96 0.08 13.22
CA THR A 72 8.53 1.20 14.07
C THR A 72 7.47 2.09 13.41
N GLY A 73 7.30 1.99 12.10
CA GLY A 73 6.35 2.77 11.31
C GLY A 73 4.90 2.28 11.40
N SER A 74 3.97 3.18 11.07
CA SER A 74 2.53 2.89 11.14
C SER A 74 1.72 3.49 9.99
N MET A 75 0.53 2.95 9.75
CA MET A 75 -0.38 3.44 8.72
C MET A 75 -1.82 3.55 9.26
N THR A 76 -2.49 4.65 8.94
CA THR A 76 -3.91 4.85 9.24
C THR A 76 -4.73 5.15 7.98
N ILE A 77 -5.96 4.62 7.94
CA ILE A 77 -6.95 4.84 6.89
C ILE A 77 -8.24 5.33 7.55
N GLU A 78 -8.65 6.54 7.22
CA GLU A 78 -9.73 7.27 7.89
C GLU A 78 -10.74 7.82 6.87
N GLY A 79 -12.03 7.54 7.05
CA GLY A 79 -13.08 8.11 6.20
C GLY A 79 -12.87 7.90 4.70
N SER A 80 -12.28 6.76 4.30
CA SER A 80 -11.81 6.53 2.92
C SER A 80 -12.43 5.28 2.30
N VAL A 81 -12.42 5.21 0.97
CA VAL A 81 -12.88 4.04 0.21
C VAL A 81 -11.71 3.46 -0.58
N LEU A 82 -11.31 2.25 -0.22
CA LEU A 82 -10.32 1.44 -0.93
C LEU A 82 -11.04 0.25 -1.54
N ARG A 83 -11.20 0.19 -2.86
CA ARG A 83 -11.96 -0.89 -3.49
C ARG A 83 -11.39 -1.38 -4.81
N ARG A 84 -11.52 -2.68 -5.08
CA ARG A 84 -11.10 -3.32 -6.35
C ARG A 84 -9.62 -3.07 -6.66
N ASN A 85 -8.78 -3.03 -5.63
CA ASN A 85 -7.35 -2.88 -5.79
C ASN A 85 -6.70 -4.27 -5.76
N ARG A 86 -6.34 -4.79 -6.94
CA ARG A 86 -5.89 -6.18 -7.10
C ARG A 86 -4.40 -6.32 -6.79
N SER A 87 -4.04 -7.22 -5.88
CA SER A 87 -2.67 -7.71 -5.68
C SER A 87 -2.58 -9.12 -6.27
N ASP A 88 -1.64 -9.38 -7.18
CA ASP A 88 -1.49 -10.72 -7.77
C ASP A 88 -0.70 -11.70 -6.91
N GLY A 89 0.18 -11.18 -6.04
CA GLY A 89 1.06 -11.98 -5.20
C GLY A 89 0.59 -12.09 -3.76
N PHE A 90 0.59 -10.97 -3.03
CA PHE A 90 0.43 -11.00 -1.58
C PHE A 90 -0.12 -9.70 -1.01
N GLU A 91 -0.80 -9.81 0.11
CA GLU A 91 -1.38 -8.70 0.84
C GLU A 91 -1.67 -9.11 2.30
N THR A 92 -1.68 -8.13 3.20
CA THR A 92 -2.05 -8.31 4.62
C THR A 92 -3.56 -8.24 4.80
N ILE A 93 -4.18 -7.28 4.11
CA ILE A 93 -5.63 -7.13 3.94
C ILE A 93 -5.89 -6.74 2.49
N LYS A 94 -7.13 -6.87 2.00
CA LYS A 94 -7.44 -6.65 0.58
C LYS A 94 -6.83 -5.37 0.01
N GLY A 95 -6.01 -5.52 -1.03
CA GLY A 95 -5.31 -4.46 -1.73
C GLY A 95 -4.15 -3.82 -0.97
N ILE A 96 -3.84 -4.23 0.26
CA ILE A 96 -2.79 -3.61 1.09
C ILE A 96 -1.82 -4.66 1.61
N PHE A 97 -0.54 -4.49 1.30
CA PHE A 97 0.53 -5.13 2.05
C PHE A 97 1.03 -4.17 3.12
N TYR A 98 1.09 -4.64 4.37
CA TYR A 98 1.53 -3.86 5.52
C TYR A 98 2.57 -4.62 6.33
N LEU A 99 3.74 -4.01 6.47
CA LEU A 99 4.83 -4.43 7.34
C LEU A 99 5.22 -3.27 8.25
N GLY A 100 4.59 -3.16 9.42
CA GLY A 100 4.83 -2.07 10.36
C GLY A 100 4.83 -2.53 11.81
N ASN A 101 4.48 -1.61 12.71
CA ASN A 101 4.49 -1.80 14.16
C ASN A 101 3.32 -2.63 14.73
N ALA A 102 2.46 -3.18 13.87
CA ALA A 102 1.29 -3.96 14.22
C ALA A 102 1.02 -5.01 13.14
N GLU A 103 0.04 -5.88 13.34
CA GLU A 103 -0.35 -6.91 12.36
C GLU A 103 -0.98 -6.33 11.09
N LYS A 104 -1.66 -5.18 11.19
CA LYS A 104 -2.39 -4.52 10.10
C LYS A 104 -2.50 -3.00 10.33
N PRO A 105 -2.79 -2.18 9.29
CA PRO A 105 -3.01 -0.75 9.48
C PRO A 105 -4.27 -0.48 10.31
N THR A 106 -4.32 0.68 10.94
CA THR A 106 -5.53 1.14 11.63
C THR A 106 -6.55 1.63 10.61
N VAL A 107 -7.78 1.15 10.70
CA VAL A 107 -8.85 1.50 9.76
C VAL A 107 -10.06 2.01 10.55
N SER A 108 -10.53 3.22 10.25
CA SER A 108 -11.71 3.81 10.89
C SER A 108 -12.59 4.51 9.86
N GLY A 109 -13.92 4.34 9.99
CA GLY A 109 -14.90 4.96 9.10
C GLY A 109 -14.66 4.72 7.60
N SER A 110 -13.99 3.62 7.24
CA SER A 110 -13.49 3.37 5.88
C SER A 110 -13.99 2.03 5.36
N THR A 111 -14.12 1.91 4.04
CA THR A 111 -14.46 0.66 3.36
C THR A 111 -13.23 0.11 2.64
N ILE A 112 -12.94 -1.17 2.85
CA ILE A 112 -11.88 -1.91 2.17
C ILE A 112 -12.52 -3.13 1.50
N SER A 113 -12.48 -3.24 0.16
CA SER A 113 -13.14 -4.32 -0.58
C SER A 113 -12.44 -4.84 -1.83
#